data_AF-A0A7U6Y8C8-F1
#
_entry.id   AF-A0A7U6Y8C8-F1
#
_cell.length_a   1.000
_cell.length_b   1.000
_cell.length_c   1.000
_cell.angle_alpha   90.00
_cell.angle_beta   90.00
_cell.angle_gamma   90.00
#
_symmetry.space_group_name_H-M   'P 1'
#
loop_
_entity.id
_entity.type
_entity.pdbx_description
1 polymer ?
#
loop_
_entity_poly.entity_id
_entity_poly.type
_entity_poly.pdbx_seq_one_letter_code
_entity_poly.pdbx_strand_id
1 'polypeptide(L)'
;MAEPERIVELSRAVAEIAGDKIKVIKTVTGATKILALNALIEASRAGEAGKGFAVVASEVKTISTQISSVTQELENELTSRVHELTKLGELMVSHVRGTRLMDLAYNMIELIDRNLYERSCDVRWWATDSAMVDCLSQGTTQAADWASRRLGVILDSYTVYLDLWVADAEGRVIANGRPERYRAIGSDVSRQAWFQDAMKTRDGNEFSVADIEINPVLGGVPVATYATAIREGGDANGKPLGALGIFFDWEAQARSIVEGVRLTPDEKERSRCLLINSGGRVIAASDGRGVLAETFSLRRESGQPTGTYQADQGHIVGYALTPGYETYQGLGWYGVIVQEPLPS
;
A
#
# COMPACT_ATOMS: atom_id res chain seq x y z
N MET A 1 -17.21 3.67 17.08
CA MET A 1 -17.73 3.96 15.74
C MET A 1 -18.55 2.77 15.30
N ALA A 2 -19.73 2.98 14.69
CA ALA A 2 -20.53 1.88 14.18
C ALA A 2 -19.76 1.20 13.04
N GLU A 3 -19.42 -0.08 13.21
CA GLU A 3 -18.75 -0.87 12.18
C GLU A 3 -19.69 -1.05 10.98
N PRO A 4 -19.31 -0.64 9.76
CA PRO A 4 -20.07 -0.90 8.54
C PRO A 4 -20.50 -2.38 8.39
N GLU A 5 -19.72 -3.29 8.96
CA GLU A 5 -19.98 -4.72 9.10
C GLU A 5 -21.31 -4.98 9.83
N ARG A 6 -21.62 -4.19 10.86
CA ARG A 6 -22.85 -4.32 11.65
C ARG A 6 -24.10 -3.91 10.87
N ILE A 7 -23.97 -3.04 9.88
CA ILE A 7 -25.08 -2.69 8.97
C ILE A 7 -25.42 -3.88 8.07
N VAL A 8 -24.41 -4.59 7.55
CA VAL A 8 -24.60 -5.81 6.75
C VAL A 8 -25.23 -6.91 7.58
N GLU A 9 -24.73 -7.13 8.80
CA GLU A 9 -25.27 -8.13 9.73
C GLU A 9 -26.73 -7.84 10.09
N LEU A 10 -27.04 -6.58 10.47
CA LEU A 10 -28.40 -6.19 10.82
C LEU A 10 -29.36 -6.30 9.63
N SER A 11 -28.91 -5.96 8.42
CA SER A 11 -29.72 -6.11 7.20
C SER A 11 -30.10 -7.56 6.94
N ARG A 12 -29.14 -8.49 7.14
CA ARG A 12 -29.40 -9.93 7.03
C ARG A 12 -30.39 -10.42 8.08
N ALA A 13 -30.23 -9.99 9.33
CA ALA A 13 -31.14 -10.33 10.42
C ALA A 13 -32.57 -9.80 10.18
N VAL A 14 -32.71 -8.58 9.64
CA VAL A 14 -34.00 -8.00 9.26
C VAL A 14 -34.68 -8.82 8.16
N ALA A 15 -33.94 -9.25 7.13
CA ALA A 15 -34.48 -10.12 6.08
C ALA A 15 -35.03 -11.43 6.64
N GLU A 16 -34.27 -12.09 7.52
CA GLU A 16 -34.66 -13.37 8.12
C GLU A 16 -35.95 -13.22 8.94
N ILE A 17 -35.96 -12.27 9.89
CA ILE A 17 -37.11 -12.03 10.77
C ILE A 17 -38.36 -11.70 9.95
N ALA A 18 -38.23 -10.81 8.98
CA ALA A 18 -39.38 -10.36 8.22
C ALA A 18 -39.89 -11.42 7.24
N GLY A 19 -39.00 -12.22 6.63
CA GLY A 19 -39.37 -13.40 5.84
C GLY A 19 -40.19 -14.42 6.66
N ASP A 20 -39.76 -14.70 7.89
CA ASP A 20 -40.49 -15.58 8.80
C ASP A 20 -41.88 -15.03 9.16
N LYS A 21 -42.00 -13.73 9.46
CA LYS A 21 -43.30 -13.11 9.76
C LYS A 21 -44.23 -13.08 8.55
N ILE A 22 -43.72 -12.80 7.36
CA ILE A 22 -44.49 -12.85 6.11
C ILE A 22 -45.05 -14.26 5.87
N LYS A 23 -44.24 -15.30 6.10
CA LYS A 23 -44.66 -16.70 5.98
C LYS A 23 -45.79 -17.05 6.96
N VAL A 24 -45.72 -16.55 8.20
CA VAL A 24 -46.79 -16.72 9.19
C VAL A 24 -48.07 -16.02 8.73
N ILE A 25 -47.99 -14.77 8.25
CA ILE A 25 -49.15 -14.03 7.74
C ILE A 25 -49.80 -14.79 6.58
N LYS A 26 -49.02 -15.24 5.58
CA LYS A 26 -49.53 -16.06 4.46
C LYS A 26 -50.28 -17.30 4.94
N THR A 27 -49.74 -17.98 5.97
CA THR A 27 -50.37 -19.17 6.55
C THR A 27 -51.72 -18.85 7.21
N VAL A 28 -51.76 -17.82 8.06
CA VAL A 28 -52.98 -17.38 8.75
C VAL A 28 -54.03 -16.92 7.75
N THR A 29 -53.66 -16.07 6.79
CA THR A 29 -54.56 -15.56 5.76
C THR A 29 -55.09 -16.67 4.86
N GLY A 30 -54.27 -17.66 4.51
CA GLY A 30 -54.69 -18.85 3.77
C GLY A 30 -55.73 -19.67 4.54
N ALA A 31 -55.50 -19.92 5.83
CA ALA A 31 -56.46 -20.61 6.69
C ALA A 31 -57.79 -19.85 6.80
N THR A 32 -57.73 -18.53 7.00
CA THR A 32 -58.92 -17.66 7.06
C THR A 32 -59.71 -17.67 5.75
N LYS A 33 -59.03 -17.68 4.60
CA LYS A 33 -59.67 -17.78 3.28
C LYS A 33 -60.42 -19.10 3.09
N ILE A 34 -59.85 -20.21 3.57
CA ILE A 34 -60.50 -21.53 3.54
C ILE A 34 -61.69 -21.55 4.50
N LEU A 35 -61.56 -21.02 5.71
CA LEU A 35 -62.66 -20.90 6.67
C LEU A 35 -63.83 -20.10 6.09
N ALA A 36 -63.55 -18.96 5.46
CA ALA A 36 -64.56 -18.14 4.77
C ALA A 36 -65.23 -18.89 3.62
N LEU A 37 -64.47 -19.67 2.85
CA LEU A 37 -65.01 -20.51 1.78
C LEU A 37 -65.94 -21.59 2.33
N ASN A 38 -65.54 -22.28 3.41
CA ASN A 38 -66.37 -23.29 4.07
C ASN A 38 -67.66 -22.69 4.62
N ALA A 39 -67.58 -21.49 5.22
CA ALA A 39 -68.75 -20.76 5.70
C ALA A 39 -69.70 -20.35 4.55
N LEU A 40 -69.16 -19.96 3.39
CA LEU A 40 -69.93 -19.70 2.18
C LEU A 40 -70.67 -20.95 1.67
N ILE A 41 -70.02 -22.11 1.70
CA ILE A 41 -70.62 -23.39 1.30
C ILE A 41 -71.78 -23.73 2.25
N GLU A 42 -71.57 -23.62 3.57
CA GLU A 42 -72.60 -23.94 4.56
C GLU A 42 -73.77 -22.94 4.52
N ALA A 43 -73.47 -21.66 4.32
CA ALA A 43 -74.50 -20.63 4.12
C ALA A 43 -75.35 -20.89 2.87
N SER A 44 -74.75 -21.36 1.78
CA SER A 44 -75.49 -21.79 0.59
C SER A 44 -76.35 -23.02 0.87
N ARG A 45 -75.87 -23.95 1.70
CA ARG A 45 -76.60 -25.17 2.07
C ARG A 45 -77.81 -24.87 2.97
N ALA A 46 -77.71 -23.84 3.81
CA ALA A 46 -78.79 -23.37 4.67
C ALA A 46 -79.89 -22.55 3.94
N GLY A 47 -79.72 -22.26 2.64
CA GLY A 47 -80.72 -21.57 1.82
C GLY A 47 -81.03 -20.15 2.31
N GLU A 48 -82.31 -19.80 2.44
CA GLU A 48 -82.75 -18.47 2.90
C GLU A 48 -82.18 -18.10 4.29
N ALA A 49 -82.07 -19.06 5.20
CA ALA A 49 -81.55 -18.83 6.55
C ALA A 49 -80.05 -18.49 6.58
N GLY A 50 -79.30 -18.86 5.55
CA GLY A 50 -77.86 -18.64 5.44
C GLY A 50 -77.46 -17.30 4.81
N LYS A 51 -78.40 -16.51 4.25
CA LYS A 51 -78.08 -15.30 3.48
C LYS A 51 -77.21 -14.29 4.24
N GLY A 52 -77.50 -14.03 5.52
CA GLY A 52 -76.71 -13.11 6.35
C GLY A 52 -75.28 -13.61 6.58
N PHE A 53 -75.12 -14.92 6.82
CA PHE A 53 -73.82 -15.56 6.96
C PHE A 53 -73.02 -15.56 5.65
N ALA A 54 -73.68 -15.73 4.51
CA ALA A 54 -73.03 -15.69 3.19
C ALA A 54 -72.37 -14.32 2.91
N VAL A 55 -73.02 -13.22 3.31
CA VAL A 55 -72.46 -11.86 3.17
C VAL A 55 -71.19 -11.71 3.99
N VAL A 56 -71.22 -12.08 5.27
CA VAL A 56 -70.05 -11.99 6.15
C VAL A 56 -68.91 -12.87 5.64
N ALA A 57 -69.20 -14.12 5.23
CA ALA A 57 -68.20 -15.03 4.68
C ALA A 57 -67.57 -14.49 3.38
N SER A 58 -68.36 -13.85 2.50
CA SER A 58 -67.84 -13.18 1.31
C SER A 58 -66.92 -12.02 1.66
N GLU A 59 -67.28 -11.19 2.64
CA GLU A 59 -66.46 -10.07 3.09
C GLU A 59 -65.10 -10.56 3.66
N VAL A 60 -65.12 -11.60 4.50
CA VAL A 60 -63.89 -12.21 5.03
C VAL A 60 -63.00 -12.78 3.93
N LYS A 61 -63.58 -13.37 2.88
CA LYS A 61 -62.84 -13.88 1.73
C LYS A 61 -62.18 -12.74 0.93
N THR A 62 -62.88 -11.63 0.74
CA THR A 62 -62.35 -10.43 0.08
C THR A 62 -61.19 -9.85 0.87
N ILE A 63 -61.37 -9.63 2.17
CA ILE A 63 -60.32 -9.15 3.09
C ILE A 63 -59.10 -10.07 3.05
N SER A 64 -59.31 -11.39 3.12
CA SER A 64 -58.20 -12.36 3.05
C SER A 64 -57.44 -12.28 1.73
N THR A 65 -58.13 -12.00 0.63
CA THR A 65 -57.48 -11.83 -0.69
C THR A 65 -56.69 -10.53 -0.76
N GLN A 66 -57.21 -9.43 -0.21
CA GLN A 66 -56.48 -8.17 -0.08
C GLN A 66 -55.24 -8.31 0.81
N ILE A 67 -55.37 -8.95 1.98
CA ILE A 67 -54.22 -9.21 2.87
C ILE A 67 -53.16 -10.03 2.13
N SER A 68 -53.55 -11.03 1.34
CA SER A 68 -52.60 -11.82 0.55
C SER A 68 -51.87 -10.97 -0.48
N SER A 69 -52.57 -10.06 -1.17
CA SER A 69 -51.96 -9.12 -2.14
C SER A 69 -50.95 -8.20 -1.46
N VAL A 70 -51.36 -7.52 -0.39
CA VAL A 70 -50.50 -6.59 0.37
C VAL A 70 -49.29 -7.32 0.96
N THR A 71 -49.47 -8.54 1.45
CA THR A 71 -48.38 -9.36 1.98
C THR A 71 -47.37 -9.74 0.89
N GLN A 72 -47.83 -10.00 -0.34
CA GLN A 72 -46.94 -10.29 -1.47
C GLN A 72 -46.19 -9.05 -1.95
N GLU A 73 -46.86 -7.90 -2.01
CA GLU A 73 -46.22 -6.61 -2.32
C GLU A 73 -45.16 -6.26 -1.28
N LEU A 74 -45.47 -6.43 0.01
CA LEU A 74 -44.52 -6.23 1.12
C LEU A 74 -43.30 -7.14 1.00
N GLU A 75 -43.48 -8.43 0.69
CA GLU A 75 -42.38 -9.38 0.50
C GLU A 75 -41.44 -8.96 -0.63
N ASN A 76 -42.02 -8.56 -1.77
CA ASN A 76 -41.24 -8.13 -2.93
C ASN A 76 -40.46 -6.85 -2.63
N GLU A 77 -41.11 -5.84 -2.04
CA GLU A 77 -40.46 -4.57 -1.71
C GLU A 77 -39.37 -4.78 -0.67
N LEU A 78 -39.66 -5.52 0.41
CA LEU A 78 -38.70 -5.80 1.46
C LEU A 78 -37.47 -6.56 0.94
N THR A 79 -37.66 -7.60 0.12
CA THR A 79 -36.55 -8.37 -0.45
C THR A 79 -35.64 -7.48 -1.28
N SER A 80 -36.23 -6.61 -2.11
CA SER A 80 -35.49 -5.64 -2.93
C SER A 80 -34.70 -4.66 -2.05
N ARG A 81 -35.34 -4.05 -1.04
CA ARG A 81 -34.73 -3.07 -0.13
C ARG A 81 -33.60 -3.67 0.71
N VAL A 82 -33.79 -4.89 1.23
CA VAL A 82 -32.73 -5.57 2.02
C VAL A 82 -31.55 -5.96 1.14
N HIS A 83 -31.80 -6.39 -0.10
CA HIS A 83 -30.73 -6.66 -1.06
C HIS A 83 -29.92 -5.40 -1.38
N GLU A 84 -30.60 -4.27 -1.62
CA GLU A 84 -29.96 -2.96 -1.83
C GLU A 84 -29.12 -2.52 -0.62
N LEU A 85 -29.67 -2.64 0.60
CA LEU A 85 -28.97 -2.33 1.84
C LEU A 85 -27.72 -3.20 2.04
N THR A 86 -27.82 -4.50 1.79
CA THR A 86 -26.70 -5.45 1.92
C THR A 86 -25.57 -5.06 0.96
N LYS A 87 -25.91 -4.80 -0.31
CA LYS A 87 -24.95 -4.37 -1.32
C LYS A 87 -24.27 -3.05 -0.97
N LEU A 88 -25.04 -2.07 -0.49
CA LEU A 88 -24.48 -0.79 -0.04
C LEU A 88 -23.56 -0.96 1.17
N GLY A 89 -23.94 -1.81 2.12
CA GLY A 89 -23.11 -2.13 3.29
C GLY A 89 -21.79 -2.78 2.89
N GLU A 90 -21.81 -3.77 2.00
CA GLU A 90 -20.60 -4.43 1.48
C GLU A 90 -19.66 -3.45 0.76
N LEU A 91 -20.21 -2.55 -0.07
CA LEU A 91 -19.45 -1.50 -0.73
C LEU A 91 -18.83 -0.53 0.27
N MET A 92 -19.58 -0.13 1.31
CA MET A 92 -19.06 0.73 2.38
C MET A 92 -17.94 0.07 3.17
N VAL A 93 -18.08 -1.20 3.55
CA VAL A 93 -17.03 -1.99 4.22
C VAL A 93 -15.77 -2.01 3.36
N SER A 94 -15.91 -2.35 2.07
CA SER A 94 -14.77 -2.40 1.15
C SER A 94 -14.11 -1.03 0.99
N HIS A 95 -14.90 0.05 0.91
CA HIS A 95 -14.38 1.40 0.76
C HIS A 95 -13.64 1.87 2.02
N VAL A 96 -14.21 1.67 3.21
CA VAL A 96 -13.57 2.04 4.47
C VAL A 96 -12.26 1.29 4.67
N ARG A 97 -12.24 -0.02 4.41
CA ARG A 97 -11.01 -0.83 4.47
C ARG A 97 -9.99 -0.35 3.44
N GLY A 98 -10.41 -0.16 2.19
CA GLY A 98 -9.57 0.35 1.11
C GLY A 98 -8.90 1.67 1.47
N THR A 99 -9.69 2.67 1.87
CA THR A 99 -9.18 4.01 2.23
C THR A 99 -8.17 3.93 3.37
N ARG A 100 -8.44 3.12 4.40
CA ARG A 100 -7.47 2.89 5.49
C ARG A 100 -6.16 2.31 4.97
N LEU A 101 -6.20 1.30 4.09
CA LEU A 101 -4.98 0.70 3.52
C LEU A 101 -4.22 1.69 2.64
N MET A 102 -4.93 2.51 1.87
CA MET A 102 -4.34 3.61 1.09
C MET A 102 -3.63 4.62 2.00
N ASP A 103 -4.26 5.06 3.09
CA ASP A 103 -3.67 6.01 4.05
C ASP A 103 -2.42 5.42 4.72
N LEU A 104 -2.47 4.14 5.10
CA LEU A 104 -1.32 3.43 5.65
C LEU A 104 -0.19 3.28 4.62
N ALA A 105 -0.52 3.00 3.36
CA ALA A 105 0.45 2.95 2.27
C ALA A 105 1.09 4.31 2.00
N TYR A 106 0.31 5.40 2.08
CA TYR A 106 0.79 6.77 1.97
C TYR A 106 1.80 7.12 3.06
N ASN A 107 1.44 6.87 4.32
CA ASN A 107 2.35 7.11 5.44
C ASN A 107 3.66 6.30 5.31
N MET A 108 3.55 5.05 4.83
CA MET A 108 4.71 4.19 4.61
C MET A 108 5.68 4.76 3.57
N ILE A 109 5.17 5.21 2.41
CA ILE A 109 6.02 5.77 1.34
C ILE A 109 6.54 7.18 1.69
N GLU A 110 5.77 7.99 2.42
CA GLU A 110 6.21 9.30 2.91
C GLU A 110 7.40 9.19 3.86
N LEU A 111 7.41 8.20 4.76
CA LEU A 111 8.54 7.95 5.65
C LEU A 111 9.82 7.58 4.89
N ILE A 112 9.69 6.87 3.77
CA ILE A 112 10.82 6.57 2.88
C ILE A 112 11.38 7.85 2.28
N ASP A 113 10.54 8.69 1.67
CA ASP A 113 10.99 9.94 1.05
C ASP A 113 11.71 10.86 2.03
N ARG A 114 11.15 11.00 3.24
CA ARG A 114 11.77 11.82 4.29
C ARG A 114 13.13 11.28 4.71
N ASN A 115 13.27 9.95 4.83
CA ASN A 115 14.54 9.33 5.18
C ASN A 115 15.59 9.48 4.06
N LEU A 116 15.14 9.36 2.82
CA LEU A 116 15.94 9.45 1.60
C LEU A 116 16.34 10.88 1.22
N TYR A 117 15.53 11.88 1.59
CA TYR A 117 15.84 13.31 1.41
C TYR A 117 17.17 13.71 2.05
N GLU A 118 17.45 13.24 3.28
CA GLU A 118 18.71 13.58 3.95
C GLU A 118 19.93 13.08 3.16
N ARG A 119 19.80 11.97 2.43
CA ARG A 119 20.90 11.35 1.67
C ARG A 119 21.30 12.16 0.45
N SER A 120 20.36 12.87 -0.18
CA SER A 120 20.69 13.80 -1.26
C SER A 120 21.43 15.05 -0.77
N CYS A 121 21.21 15.46 0.48
CA CYS A 121 21.97 16.54 1.10
C CYS A 121 23.36 16.08 1.52
N ASP A 122 23.45 14.93 2.19
CA ASP A 122 24.71 14.33 2.66
C ASP A 122 25.71 14.16 1.52
N VAL A 123 25.31 13.54 0.40
CA VAL A 123 26.23 13.25 -0.72
C VAL A 123 26.82 14.52 -1.33
N ARG A 124 26.00 15.57 -1.50
CA ARG A 124 26.44 16.86 -2.06
C ARG A 124 27.36 17.59 -1.10
N TRP A 125 27.04 17.58 0.19
CA TRP A 125 27.86 18.23 1.20
C TRP A 125 29.24 17.56 1.30
N TRP A 126 29.28 16.24 1.46
CA TRP A 126 30.55 15.51 1.62
C TRP A 126 31.41 15.49 0.36
N ALA A 127 30.83 15.66 -0.83
CA ALA A 127 31.60 15.81 -2.06
C ALA A 127 32.43 17.12 -2.10
N THR A 128 32.14 18.08 -1.23
CA THR A 128 32.93 19.33 -1.08
C THR A 128 33.99 19.27 0.01
N ASP A 129 34.07 18.18 0.79
CA ASP A 129 35.08 18.03 1.84
C ASP A 129 36.48 17.99 1.23
N SER A 130 37.39 18.83 1.74
CA SER A 130 38.72 18.99 1.18
C SER A 130 39.51 17.68 1.16
N ALA A 131 39.27 16.75 2.09
CA ALA A 131 39.94 15.45 2.07
C ALA A 131 39.56 14.62 0.84
N MET A 132 38.32 14.71 0.35
CA MET A 132 37.87 14.03 -0.87
C MET A 132 38.46 14.69 -2.12
N VAL A 133 38.45 16.02 -2.14
CA VAL A 133 39.00 16.82 -3.25
C VAL A 133 40.51 16.64 -3.38
N ASP A 134 41.24 16.70 -2.26
CA ASP A 134 42.69 16.57 -2.19
C ASP A 134 43.14 15.16 -2.60
N CYS A 135 42.38 14.12 -2.20
CA CYS A 135 42.64 12.74 -2.59
C CYS A 135 42.67 12.59 -4.12
N LEU A 136 41.70 13.16 -4.82
CA LEU A 136 41.61 13.12 -6.28
C LEU A 136 42.61 14.07 -6.97
N SER A 137 42.84 15.26 -6.40
CA SER A 137 43.71 16.27 -7.01
C SER A 137 45.19 15.92 -6.88
N GLN A 138 45.60 15.35 -5.75
CA GLN A 138 47.00 15.00 -5.49
C GLN A 138 47.35 13.59 -5.98
N GLY A 139 46.39 12.66 -5.96
CA GLY A 139 46.58 11.27 -6.40
C GLY A 139 47.62 10.49 -5.59
N THR A 140 47.91 10.91 -4.35
CA THR A 140 48.90 10.24 -3.49
C THR A 140 48.23 9.24 -2.53
N THR A 141 48.95 8.18 -2.16
CA THR A 141 48.48 7.23 -1.14
C THR A 141 48.20 7.91 0.20
N GLN A 142 49.00 8.91 0.58
CA GLN A 142 48.80 9.65 1.82
C GLN A 142 47.46 10.42 1.82
N ALA A 143 47.09 11.04 0.70
CA ALA A 143 45.82 11.75 0.56
C ALA A 143 44.63 10.77 0.56
N ALA A 144 44.77 9.61 -0.07
CA ALA A 144 43.77 8.53 -0.04
C ALA A 144 43.55 7.94 1.36
N ASP A 145 44.63 7.72 2.11
CA ASP A 145 44.56 7.26 3.50
C ASP A 145 43.87 8.30 4.40
N TRP A 146 44.17 9.59 4.18
CA TRP A 146 43.51 10.68 4.90
C TRP A 146 42.02 10.76 4.59
N ALA A 147 41.64 10.68 3.31
CA ALA A 147 40.24 10.62 2.89
C ALA A 147 39.51 9.44 3.54
N SER A 148 40.11 8.25 3.53
CA SER A 148 39.53 7.04 4.14
C SER A 148 39.27 7.23 5.65
N ARG A 149 40.22 7.81 6.40
CA ARG A 149 40.02 8.16 7.81
C ARG A 149 38.88 9.16 8.00
N ARG A 150 38.79 10.16 7.12
CA ARG A 150 37.79 11.20 7.22
C ARG A 150 36.38 10.70 6.94
N LEU A 151 36.22 9.84 5.92
CA LEU A 151 35.00 9.08 5.66
C LEU A 151 34.62 8.18 6.85
N GLY A 152 35.60 7.56 7.50
CA GLY A 152 35.38 6.77 8.73
C GLY A 152 34.74 7.59 9.86
N VAL A 153 35.20 8.82 10.10
CA VAL A 153 34.61 9.71 11.12
C VAL A 153 33.18 10.10 10.77
N ILE A 154 32.88 10.32 9.48
CA ILE A 154 31.50 10.54 9.02
C ILE A 154 30.65 9.31 9.37
N LEU A 155 31.11 8.10 9.03
CA LEU A 155 30.39 6.86 9.31
C LEU A 155 30.22 6.55 10.80
N ASP A 156 31.07 7.06 11.68
CA ASP A 156 30.88 6.93 13.13
C ASP A 156 29.72 7.81 13.63
N SER A 157 29.41 8.90 12.92
CA SER A 157 28.32 9.83 13.24
C SER A 157 27.01 9.47 12.52
N TYR A 158 27.11 8.88 11.31
CA TYR A 158 25.98 8.52 10.45
C TYR A 158 25.92 7.00 10.28
N THR A 159 25.27 6.32 11.23
CA THR A 159 25.26 4.85 11.32
C THR A 159 24.37 4.14 10.31
N VAL A 160 23.60 4.89 9.51
CA VAL A 160 22.67 4.36 8.50
C VAL A 160 23.35 3.95 7.19
N TYR A 161 24.61 4.36 7.00
CA TYR A 161 25.39 4.02 5.83
C TYR A 161 26.26 2.80 6.10
N LEU A 162 26.35 1.92 5.11
CA LEU A 162 27.32 0.82 5.13
C LEU A 162 28.72 1.37 4.91
N ASP A 163 28.91 2.15 3.85
CA ASP A 163 30.20 2.70 3.47
C ASP A 163 30.04 3.92 2.54
N LEU A 164 31.12 4.65 2.34
CA LEU A 164 31.24 5.76 1.39
C LEU A 164 32.48 5.54 0.54
N TRP A 165 32.40 5.68 -0.78
CA TRP A 165 33.48 5.42 -1.72
C TRP A 165 33.83 6.66 -2.53
N VAL A 166 35.12 6.93 -2.66
CA VAL A 166 35.66 7.92 -3.61
C VAL A 166 36.24 7.16 -4.79
N ALA A 167 35.70 7.42 -5.98
CA ALA A 167 36.20 6.90 -7.24
C ALA A 167 36.83 8.01 -8.07
N ASP A 168 37.95 7.70 -8.75
CA ASP A 168 38.60 8.61 -9.70
C ASP A 168 37.80 8.78 -11.00
N ALA A 169 38.27 9.64 -11.89
CA ALA A 169 37.62 9.94 -13.17
C ALA A 169 37.47 8.70 -14.07
N GLU A 170 38.35 7.72 -13.91
CA GLU A 170 38.32 6.44 -14.61
C GLU A 170 37.39 5.41 -13.95
N GLY A 171 36.85 5.72 -12.78
CA GLY A 171 35.93 4.86 -12.04
C GLY A 171 36.62 3.80 -11.18
N ARG A 172 37.89 4.00 -10.81
CA ARG A 172 38.57 3.16 -9.81
C ARG A 172 38.34 3.73 -8.42
N VAL A 173 37.91 2.90 -7.49
CA VAL A 173 37.77 3.29 -6.08
C VAL A 173 39.16 3.48 -5.46
N ILE A 174 39.45 4.68 -4.95
CA ILE A 174 40.76 5.04 -4.39
C ILE A 174 40.73 5.21 -2.86
N ALA A 175 39.54 5.46 -2.28
CA ALA A 175 39.35 5.54 -0.84
C ALA A 175 37.95 5.04 -0.46
N ASN A 176 37.82 4.43 0.73
CA ASN A 176 36.52 4.14 1.33
C ASN A 176 36.53 4.36 2.85
N GLY A 177 35.35 4.48 3.46
CA GLY A 177 35.21 4.81 4.88
C GLY A 177 35.48 3.65 5.85
N ARG A 178 35.25 2.41 5.43
CA ARG A 178 35.54 1.21 6.25
C ARG A 178 36.44 0.21 5.51
N PRO A 179 37.70 0.57 5.18
CA PRO A 179 38.62 -0.31 4.41
C PRO A 179 38.88 -1.65 5.10
N GLU A 180 38.84 -1.68 6.45
CA GLU A 180 39.02 -2.90 7.24
C GLU A 180 37.82 -3.86 7.15
N ARG A 181 36.62 -3.34 6.84
CA ARG A 181 35.38 -4.13 6.73
C ARG A 181 35.04 -4.47 5.29
N TYR A 182 35.21 -3.51 4.38
CA TYR A 182 34.83 -3.63 2.98
C TYR A 182 36.04 -3.36 2.08
N ARG A 183 36.38 -4.37 1.27
CA ARG A 183 37.50 -4.31 0.31
C ARG A 183 37.09 -3.58 -0.97
N ALA A 184 36.77 -2.30 -0.85
CA ALA A 184 36.32 -1.49 -1.97
C ALA A 184 37.47 -0.88 -2.79
N ILE A 185 38.56 -0.46 -2.13
CA ILE A 185 39.71 0.16 -2.80
C ILE A 185 40.26 -0.75 -3.90
N GLY A 186 40.45 -0.20 -5.09
CA GLY A 186 40.91 -0.88 -6.30
C GLY A 186 39.79 -1.46 -7.17
N SER A 187 38.54 -1.47 -6.70
CA SER A 187 37.38 -1.92 -7.49
C SER A 187 37.11 -0.97 -8.67
N ASP A 188 36.65 -1.54 -9.78
CA ASP A 188 36.22 -0.80 -10.97
C ASP A 188 34.70 -0.61 -10.94
N VAL A 189 34.27 0.65 -10.88
CA VAL A 189 32.87 1.09 -10.87
C VAL A 189 32.52 1.90 -12.12
N SER A 190 33.40 1.97 -13.12
CA SER A 190 33.21 2.77 -14.35
C SER A 190 31.94 2.42 -15.13
N ARG A 191 31.43 1.20 -14.97
CA ARG A 191 30.20 0.69 -15.60
C ARG A 191 28.97 0.75 -14.72
N GLN A 192 29.12 1.17 -13.46
CA GLN A 192 28.00 1.27 -12.53
C GLN A 192 27.17 2.52 -12.86
N ALA A 193 25.84 2.37 -12.86
CA ALA A 193 24.93 3.47 -13.22
C ALA A 193 25.14 4.70 -12.32
N TRP A 194 25.25 4.50 -11.01
CA TRP A 194 25.47 5.58 -10.04
C TRP A 194 26.74 6.40 -10.36
N PHE A 195 27.82 5.75 -10.80
CA PHE A 195 29.08 6.43 -11.10
C PHE A 195 28.95 7.24 -12.39
N GLN A 196 28.42 6.61 -13.44
CA GLN A 196 28.24 7.26 -14.74
C GLN A 196 27.31 8.47 -14.63
N ASP A 197 26.25 8.38 -13.83
CA ASP A 197 25.28 9.46 -13.67
C ASP A 197 25.81 10.56 -12.75
N ALA A 198 26.57 10.21 -11.70
CA ALA A 198 27.29 11.20 -10.89
C ALA A 198 28.25 12.05 -11.72
N MET A 199 29.03 11.43 -12.62
CA MET A 199 29.96 12.14 -13.51
C MET A 199 29.25 13.02 -14.56
N LYS A 200 27.96 12.79 -14.84
CA LYS A 200 27.14 13.62 -15.74
C LYS A 200 26.46 14.80 -15.04
N THR A 201 26.51 14.88 -13.71
CA THR A 201 25.94 16.02 -12.98
C THR A 201 26.49 17.35 -13.54
N ARG A 202 25.63 18.36 -13.64
CA ARG A 202 25.96 19.67 -14.21
C ARG A 202 26.80 20.50 -13.26
N ASP A 203 26.42 20.51 -11.98
CA ASP A 203 27.06 21.25 -10.91
C ASP A 203 26.95 20.50 -9.57
N GLY A 204 27.54 21.04 -8.50
CA GLY A 204 27.56 20.44 -7.16
C GLY A 204 26.21 20.41 -6.44
N ASN A 205 25.17 21.05 -6.97
CA ASN A 205 23.81 20.93 -6.44
C ASN A 205 23.08 19.72 -7.01
N GLU A 206 23.61 19.05 -8.02
CA GLU A 206 23.01 17.84 -8.57
C GLU A 206 23.54 16.58 -7.89
N PHE A 207 22.74 15.52 -7.97
CA PHE A 207 23.08 14.19 -7.50
C PHE A 207 22.29 13.17 -8.33
N SER A 208 22.76 11.93 -8.31
CA SER A 208 22.08 10.79 -8.90
C SER A 208 21.70 9.79 -7.81
N VAL A 209 20.61 9.06 -8.04
CA VAL A 209 20.19 7.94 -7.18
C VAL A 209 20.05 6.71 -8.06
N ALA A 210 20.75 5.64 -7.72
CA ALA A 210 20.55 4.36 -8.39
C ALA A 210 19.36 3.62 -7.80
N ASP A 211 18.80 2.70 -8.58
CA ASP A 211 17.79 1.77 -8.09
C ASP A 211 18.38 0.85 -7.01
N ILE A 212 17.50 0.18 -6.26
CA ILE A 212 17.94 -0.73 -5.19
C ILE A 212 18.59 -1.98 -5.79
N GLU A 213 19.85 -2.21 -5.42
CA GLU A 213 20.66 -3.30 -5.93
C GLU A 213 21.42 -4.02 -4.82
N ILE A 214 21.77 -5.28 -5.06
CA ILE A 214 22.64 -6.05 -4.17
C ILE A 214 24.08 -5.66 -4.44
N ASN A 215 24.79 -5.16 -3.43
CA ASN A 215 26.20 -4.80 -3.58
C ASN A 215 27.11 -5.92 -3.02
N PRO A 216 27.88 -6.61 -3.87
CA PRO A 216 28.70 -7.75 -3.44
C PRO A 216 29.89 -7.35 -2.54
N VAL A 217 30.40 -6.12 -2.69
CA VAL A 217 31.52 -5.61 -1.87
C VAL A 217 31.05 -5.25 -0.47
N LEU A 218 29.79 -4.81 -0.33
CA LEU A 218 29.18 -4.41 0.93
C LEU A 218 28.46 -5.55 1.64
N GLY A 219 28.93 -6.79 1.45
CA GLY A 219 28.38 -7.97 2.12
C GLY A 219 27.20 -8.63 1.41
N GLY A 220 26.89 -8.23 0.17
CA GLY A 220 25.81 -8.83 -0.60
C GLY A 220 24.42 -8.44 -0.11
N VAL A 221 24.29 -7.25 0.48
CA VAL A 221 23.01 -6.71 0.94
C VAL A 221 22.42 -5.70 -0.05
N PRO A 222 21.09 -5.50 -0.06
CA PRO A 222 20.43 -4.41 -0.77
C PRO A 222 20.93 -3.03 -0.32
N VAL A 223 21.26 -2.16 -1.27
CA VAL A 223 21.69 -0.78 -1.00
C VAL A 223 20.91 0.23 -1.82
N ALA A 224 20.66 1.39 -1.23
CA ALA A 224 20.29 2.60 -1.96
C ALA A 224 21.55 3.44 -2.16
N THR A 225 21.95 3.67 -3.42
CA THR A 225 23.19 4.39 -3.73
C THR A 225 22.90 5.80 -4.18
N TYR A 226 23.43 6.77 -3.44
CA TYR A 226 23.41 8.18 -3.81
C TYR A 226 24.81 8.56 -4.26
N ALA A 227 24.90 9.35 -5.32
CA ALA A 227 26.19 9.76 -5.85
C ALA A 227 26.19 11.16 -6.45
N THR A 228 27.34 11.81 -6.42
CA THR A 228 27.57 13.07 -7.14
C THR A 228 29.05 13.22 -7.49
N ALA A 229 29.35 14.10 -8.43
CA ALA A 229 30.73 14.41 -8.80
C ALA A 229 31.44 15.17 -7.68
N ILE A 230 32.66 14.75 -7.36
CA ILE A 230 33.61 15.56 -6.58
C ILE A 230 34.29 16.49 -7.58
N ARG A 231 34.30 17.79 -7.28
CA ARG A 231 34.75 18.84 -8.21
C ARG A 231 35.98 19.56 -7.70
N GLU A 232 36.74 20.10 -8.63
CA GLU A 232 37.97 20.84 -8.36
C GLU A 232 37.74 21.95 -7.33
N GLY A 233 38.59 21.99 -6.30
CA GLY A 233 38.52 22.96 -5.21
C GLY A 233 37.27 22.86 -4.33
N GLY A 234 36.43 21.84 -4.50
CA GLY A 234 35.10 21.77 -3.88
C GLY A 234 34.11 22.80 -4.44
N ASP A 235 34.43 23.44 -5.56
CA ASP A 235 33.56 24.42 -6.22
C ASP A 235 32.39 23.70 -6.91
N ALA A 236 31.16 24.17 -6.65
CA ALA A 236 29.97 23.65 -7.30
C ALA A 236 30.05 23.68 -8.83
N ASN A 237 30.75 24.66 -9.42
CA ASN A 237 30.94 24.77 -10.87
C ASN A 237 32.30 24.24 -11.35
N GLY A 238 33.10 23.66 -10.45
CA GLY A 238 34.40 23.09 -10.75
C GLY A 238 34.30 21.91 -11.72
N LYS A 239 35.41 21.61 -12.39
CA LYS A 239 35.51 20.43 -13.25
C LYS A 239 35.37 19.16 -12.38
N PRO A 240 34.58 18.15 -12.82
CA PRO A 240 34.55 16.84 -12.16
C PRO A 240 35.94 16.19 -12.13
N LEU A 241 36.38 15.79 -10.94
CA LEU A 241 37.63 15.05 -10.71
C LEU A 241 37.39 13.55 -10.54
N GLY A 242 36.19 13.18 -10.09
CA GLY A 242 35.79 11.83 -9.74
C GLY A 242 34.40 11.86 -9.13
N ALA A 243 33.98 10.80 -8.46
CA ALA A 243 32.65 10.69 -7.85
C ALA A 243 32.72 10.22 -6.40
N LEU A 244 31.80 10.75 -5.59
CA LEU A 244 31.46 10.22 -4.28
C LEU A 244 30.21 9.34 -4.42
N GLY A 245 30.30 8.09 -4.01
CA GLY A 245 29.16 7.20 -3.83
C GLY A 245 28.93 6.94 -2.34
N ILE A 246 27.69 7.08 -1.87
CA ILE A 246 27.30 6.76 -0.50
C ILE A 246 26.26 5.66 -0.51
N PHE A 247 26.50 4.63 0.31
CA PHE A 247 25.75 3.37 0.25
C PHE A 247 24.93 3.21 1.51
N PHE A 248 23.64 3.50 1.39
CA PHE A 248 22.67 3.41 2.47
C PHE A 248 22.21 1.97 2.66
N ASP A 249 22.12 1.51 3.92
CA ASP A 249 21.60 0.19 4.27
C ASP A 249 20.09 0.14 4.04
N TRP A 250 19.70 -0.20 2.82
CA TRP A 250 18.31 -0.22 2.41
C TRP A 250 17.51 -1.30 3.16
N GLU A 251 18.10 -2.49 3.35
CA GLU A 251 17.41 -3.62 3.95
C GLU A 251 16.93 -3.31 5.37
N ALA A 252 17.81 -2.79 6.22
CA ALA A 252 17.47 -2.51 7.61
C ALA A 252 16.33 -1.48 7.73
N GLN A 253 16.40 -0.43 6.93
CA GLN A 253 15.50 0.73 7.03
C GLN A 253 14.15 0.43 6.38
N ALA A 254 14.16 -0.17 5.19
CA ALA A 254 12.94 -0.55 4.50
C ALA A 254 12.17 -1.62 5.30
N ARG A 255 12.86 -2.60 5.91
CA ARG A 255 12.25 -3.60 6.81
C ARG A 255 11.52 -2.94 7.98
N SER A 256 12.19 -2.02 8.68
CA SER A 256 11.60 -1.31 9.82
C SER A 256 10.33 -0.54 9.43
N ILE A 257 10.25 -0.04 8.20
CA ILE A 257 9.10 0.72 7.70
C ILE A 257 7.93 -0.21 7.33
N VAL A 258 8.18 -1.27 6.56
CA VAL A 258 7.11 -2.20 6.14
C VAL A 258 6.56 -3.04 7.31
N GLU A 259 7.37 -3.37 8.31
CA GLU A 259 6.93 -4.07 9.53
C GLU A 259 6.30 -3.11 10.57
N GLY A 260 6.69 -1.83 10.51
CA GLY A 260 6.25 -0.75 11.40
C GLY A 260 4.88 -0.16 11.08
N VAL A 261 4.24 -0.59 9.98
CA VAL A 261 2.88 -0.16 9.62
C VAL A 261 1.90 -0.49 10.75
N ARG A 262 1.06 0.48 11.12
CA ARG A 262 0.11 0.40 12.24
C ARG A 262 -1.13 -0.42 11.90
N LEU A 263 -0.91 -1.72 11.71
CA LEU A 263 -1.93 -2.75 11.59
C LEU A 263 -2.13 -3.43 12.95
N THR A 264 -3.36 -3.84 13.26
CA THR A 264 -3.65 -4.74 14.38
C THR A 264 -3.00 -6.12 14.15
N PRO A 265 -2.81 -6.96 15.17
CA PRO A 265 -2.26 -8.30 14.99
C PRO A 265 -2.97 -9.11 13.90
N ASP A 266 -4.31 -9.16 13.93
CA ASP A 266 -5.13 -9.88 12.94
C ASP A 266 -5.04 -9.29 11.53
N GLU A 267 -4.80 -7.98 11.42
CA GLU A 267 -4.55 -7.34 10.14
C GLU A 267 -3.14 -7.67 9.63
N LYS A 268 -2.13 -7.73 10.51
CA LYS A 268 -0.75 -8.07 10.11
C LYS A 268 -0.66 -9.48 9.53
N GLU A 269 -1.37 -10.44 10.12
CA GLU A 269 -1.38 -11.82 9.62
C GLU A 269 -1.99 -11.96 8.21
N ARG A 270 -2.88 -11.03 7.84
CA ARG A 270 -3.62 -11.02 6.58
C ARG A 270 -3.18 -9.93 5.62
N SER A 271 -2.14 -9.17 5.96
CA SER A 271 -1.67 -8.05 5.16
C SER A 271 -0.21 -8.24 4.78
N ARG A 272 0.10 -7.89 3.54
CA ARG A 272 1.45 -7.76 3.03
C ARG A 272 1.71 -6.31 2.67
N CYS A 273 2.64 -5.68 3.39
CA CYS A 273 3.10 -4.32 3.11
C CYS A 273 4.32 -4.39 2.18
N LEU A 274 4.29 -3.61 1.11
CA LEU A 274 5.29 -3.62 0.04
C LEU A 274 5.76 -2.20 -0.26
N LEU A 275 7.05 -2.08 -0.54
CA LEU A 275 7.59 -0.96 -1.31
C LEU A 275 7.96 -1.50 -2.69
N ILE A 276 7.52 -0.81 -3.74
CA ILE A 276 7.82 -1.17 -5.12
C ILE A 276 8.44 0.01 -5.86
N ASN A 277 9.40 -0.26 -6.75
CA ASN A 277 9.99 0.78 -7.59
C ASN A 277 9.03 1.21 -8.73
N SER A 278 9.44 2.17 -9.55
CA SER A 278 8.63 2.69 -10.66
C SER A 278 8.31 1.64 -11.75
N GLY A 279 9.11 0.57 -11.84
CA GLY A 279 8.88 -0.59 -12.71
C GLY A 279 8.06 -1.71 -12.06
N GLY A 280 7.60 -1.53 -10.82
CA GLY A 280 6.83 -2.53 -10.07
C GLY A 280 7.67 -3.62 -9.39
N ARG A 281 9.00 -3.55 -9.44
CA ARG A 281 9.88 -4.48 -8.72
C ARG A 281 9.71 -4.28 -7.21
N VAL A 282 9.51 -5.36 -6.46
CA VAL A 282 9.45 -5.32 -5.00
C VAL A 282 10.82 -4.99 -4.45
N ILE A 283 10.94 -3.82 -3.79
CA ILE A 283 12.18 -3.36 -3.14
C ILE A 283 12.13 -3.56 -1.62
N ALA A 284 10.95 -3.76 -1.03
CA ALA A 284 10.81 -4.27 0.34
C ALA A 284 9.46 -4.96 0.54
N ALA A 285 9.40 -5.91 1.47
CA ALA A 285 8.19 -6.64 1.82
C ALA A 285 8.16 -7.01 3.31
N SER A 286 7.01 -6.87 3.96
CA SER A 286 6.84 -7.17 5.40
C SER A 286 6.99 -8.65 5.74
N ASP A 287 6.85 -9.55 4.75
CA ASP A 287 7.09 -10.99 4.89
C ASP A 287 8.49 -11.40 4.39
N GLY A 288 9.30 -10.44 3.92
CA GLY A 288 10.62 -10.66 3.32
C GLY A 288 10.61 -11.42 1.99
N ARG A 289 9.44 -11.82 1.46
CA ARG A 289 9.35 -12.64 0.26
C ARG A 289 9.47 -11.78 -0.99
N GLY A 290 10.15 -12.31 -2.01
CA GLY A 290 10.20 -11.69 -3.33
C GLY A 290 11.00 -10.38 -3.40
N VAL A 291 11.67 -9.96 -2.33
CA VAL A 291 12.48 -8.74 -2.33
C VAL A 291 13.55 -8.82 -3.41
N LEU A 292 13.55 -7.84 -4.31
CA LEU A 292 14.38 -7.71 -5.52
C LEU A 292 14.19 -8.79 -6.60
N ALA A 293 13.27 -9.75 -6.42
CA ALA A 293 13.00 -10.83 -7.37
C ALA A 293 11.58 -10.81 -7.95
N GLU A 294 10.61 -10.31 -7.19
CA GLU A 294 9.21 -10.22 -7.56
C GLU A 294 8.90 -8.91 -8.29
N THR A 295 8.03 -8.98 -9.29
CA THR A 295 7.41 -7.80 -9.90
C THR A 295 5.92 -7.81 -9.56
N PHE A 296 5.50 -6.80 -8.83
CA PHE A 296 4.10 -6.59 -8.46
C PHE A 296 3.38 -5.79 -9.55
N SER A 297 2.33 -6.37 -10.12
CA SER A 297 1.51 -5.72 -11.16
C SER A 297 0.47 -4.79 -10.54
N LEU A 298 0.88 -3.56 -10.22
CA LEU A 298 -0.02 -2.57 -9.64
C LEU A 298 -1.07 -2.07 -10.65
N ARG A 299 -2.36 -2.31 -10.35
CA ARG A 299 -3.48 -1.70 -11.08
C ARG A 299 -3.68 -0.27 -10.58
N ARG A 300 -3.53 0.70 -11.48
CA ARG A 300 -3.68 2.13 -11.16
C ARG A 300 -4.52 2.83 -12.21
N GLU A 301 -5.34 3.77 -11.77
CA GLU A 301 -5.99 4.71 -12.68
C GLU A 301 -4.97 5.76 -13.16
N SER A 302 -5.04 6.10 -14.45
CA SER A 302 -4.10 7.05 -15.03
C SER A 302 -4.18 8.41 -14.32
N GLY A 303 -3.04 8.90 -13.83
CA GLY A 303 -2.94 10.21 -13.17
C GLY A 303 -3.34 10.22 -11.68
N GLN A 304 -3.72 9.07 -11.11
CA GLN A 304 -4.05 8.97 -9.67
C GLN A 304 -2.81 8.54 -8.86
N PRO A 305 -2.25 9.39 -7.98
CA PRO A 305 -1.08 9.07 -7.19
C PRO A 305 -1.40 8.05 -6.08
N THR A 306 -2.62 8.05 -5.56
CA THR A 306 -3.10 7.10 -4.55
C THR A 306 -4.32 6.36 -5.09
N GLY A 307 -4.68 5.24 -4.47
CA GLY A 307 -5.92 4.58 -4.83
C GLY A 307 -6.13 3.25 -4.14
N THR A 308 -7.28 2.66 -4.43
CA THR A 308 -7.69 1.35 -3.90
C THR A 308 -8.35 0.54 -4.98
N TYR A 309 -8.20 -0.78 -4.93
CA TYR A 309 -8.94 -1.69 -5.79
C TYR A 309 -9.11 -3.05 -5.13
N GLN A 310 -10.15 -3.78 -5.54
CA GLN A 310 -10.27 -5.20 -5.23
C GLN A 310 -9.45 -6.00 -6.24
N ALA A 311 -8.52 -6.80 -5.73
CA ALA A 311 -7.79 -7.80 -6.49
C ALA A 311 -8.52 -9.15 -6.44
N ASP A 312 -7.93 -10.15 -7.07
CA ASP A 312 -8.54 -11.48 -7.21
C ASP A 312 -8.76 -12.11 -5.82
N GLN A 313 -9.73 -13.03 -5.69
CA GLN A 313 -10.06 -13.71 -4.42
C GLN A 313 -10.49 -12.76 -3.28
N GLY A 314 -10.96 -11.55 -3.59
CA GLY A 314 -11.49 -10.62 -2.59
C GLY A 314 -10.42 -9.88 -1.78
N HIS A 315 -9.16 -9.90 -2.22
CA HIS A 315 -8.11 -9.07 -1.64
C HIS A 315 -8.40 -7.60 -1.89
N ILE A 316 -8.09 -6.75 -0.91
CA ILE A 316 -8.15 -5.29 -1.06
C ILE A 316 -6.71 -4.78 -1.15
N VAL A 317 -6.44 -3.97 -2.16
CA VAL A 317 -5.16 -3.31 -2.34
C VAL A 317 -5.35 -1.82 -2.12
N GLY A 318 -4.54 -1.24 -1.22
CA GLY A 318 -4.35 0.20 -1.09
C GLY A 318 -2.95 0.58 -1.55
N TYR A 319 -2.80 1.67 -2.30
CA TYR A 319 -1.51 2.12 -2.79
C TYR A 319 -1.35 3.63 -2.74
N ALA A 320 -0.10 4.08 -2.68
CA ALA A 320 0.28 5.48 -2.74
C ALA A 320 1.63 5.64 -3.43
N LEU A 321 1.70 6.56 -4.39
CA LEU A 321 2.92 7.07 -5.00
C LEU A 321 3.67 7.95 -4.00
N THR A 322 4.99 7.90 -4.06
CA THR A 322 5.90 8.85 -3.41
C THR A 322 5.39 10.31 -3.57
N PRO A 323 5.07 11.01 -2.46
CA PRO A 323 4.66 12.40 -2.51
C PRO A 323 5.84 13.37 -2.71
N GLY A 324 7.08 12.88 -2.52
CA GLY A 324 8.26 13.73 -2.39
C GLY A 324 8.34 14.39 -1.01
N TYR A 325 9.46 15.05 -0.74
CA TYR A 325 9.71 15.77 0.50
C TYR A 325 10.66 16.96 0.26
N GLU A 326 10.22 18.16 0.60
CA GLU A 326 10.97 19.42 0.36
C GLU A 326 11.40 19.56 -1.12
N THR A 327 12.71 19.49 -1.40
CA THR A 327 13.26 19.57 -2.77
C THR A 327 13.44 18.20 -3.44
N TYR A 328 13.21 17.11 -2.72
CA TYR A 328 13.30 15.75 -3.24
C TYR A 328 11.97 15.31 -3.81
N GLN A 329 11.92 15.12 -5.13
CA GLN A 329 10.70 14.80 -5.86
C GLN A 329 10.21 13.35 -5.68
N GLY A 330 10.99 12.50 -5.01
CA GLY A 330 10.72 11.06 -4.96
C GLY A 330 11.24 10.30 -6.19
N LEU A 331 11.31 8.98 -6.08
CA LEU A 331 11.87 8.08 -7.11
C LEU A 331 10.80 7.42 -7.99
N GLY A 332 9.56 7.92 -7.94
CA GLY A 332 8.42 7.29 -8.59
C GLY A 332 8.02 5.94 -7.96
N TRP A 333 8.41 5.70 -6.71
CA TRP A 333 8.13 4.47 -5.97
C TRP A 333 6.73 4.50 -5.35
N TYR A 334 6.22 3.31 -5.03
CA TYR A 334 4.91 3.14 -4.41
C TYR A 334 5.01 2.38 -3.09
N GLY A 335 4.26 2.86 -2.11
CA GLY A 335 3.80 2.04 -1.00
C GLY A 335 2.55 1.27 -1.42
N VAL A 336 2.50 -0.02 -1.11
CA VAL A 336 1.36 -0.89 -1.42
C VAL A 336 1.05 -1.76 -0.21
N ILE A 337 -0.22 -1.89 0.14
CA ILE A 337 -0.68 -2.86 1.14
C ILE A 337 -1.73 -3.74 0.49
N VAL A 338 -1.46 -5.05 0.47
CA VAL A 338 -2.39 -6.07 0.02
C VAL A 338 -2.97 -6.75 1.25
N GLN A 339 -4.29 -6.77 1.38
CA GLN A 339 -4.97 -7.39 2.52
C GLN A 339 -5.98 -8.44 2.08
N GLU A 340 -5.91 -9.62 2.70
CA GLU A 340 -6.84 -10.72 2.49
C GLU A 340 -8.25 -10.40 3.06
N PRO A 341 -9.31 -11.02 2.51
CA PRO A 341 -10.64 -10.93 3.09
C PRO A 341 -10.67 -11.50 4.52
N LEU A 342 -11.73 -11.18 5.28
CA LEU A 342 -11.95 -11.82 6.58
C LEU A 342 -12.28 -13.30 6.35
N PRO A 343 -11.76 -14.22 7.19
CA PRO A 343 -12.20 -15.61 7.14
C PRO A 343 -13.72 -15.65 7.36
N SER A 344 -14.40 -16.41 6.50
CA SER A 344 -15.86 -16.56 6.45
C SER A 344 -16.44 -17.35 7.61
#